data_AF-A0A2M8NJ21-F1
#
_entry.id   AF-A0A2M8NJ21-F1
#
_cell.length_a   1.000
_cell.length_b   1.000
_cell.length_c   1.000
_cell.angle_alpha   90.00
_cell.angle_beta   90.00
_cell.angle_gamma   90.00
#
_symmetry.space_group_name_H-M   'P 1'
#
loop_
_entity.id
_entity.type
_entity.pdbx_description
1 polymer ?
#
loop_
_entity_poly.entity_id
_entity_poly.type
_entity_poly.pdbx_seq_one_letter_code
_entity_poly.pdbx_strand_id
1 'polypeptide(L)'
;MPGLLIAGLVIAGAIGVWYIRSKASVRFPAPESFIILPDDKARITRLDNGDYQLKTAHHPTALFAGDQPDSIDLNRPIAFEYKAPEVWHIPANAVAATPRPYFLVQFEDGSALKIAERILNVEGVANFRDIGGYAAANGKRIRWGLYYRSGMLGELTERGRGTLRDLNIRWVCDLRLHEEVTQNPDRVRDNPNIRYSHKPLTTPDDTRQRLQALLFDRSELSRLMLESYTQVFLDDNAQLYGELLRELLQPGTLPAVVHCT
;
A
#
# COMPACT_ATOMS: atom_id res chain seq x y z
N MET A 1 47.02 -46.43 -19.70
CA MET A 1 45.62 -46.71 -19.30
C MET A 1 45.05 -45.52 -18.54
N PRO A 2 44.44 -44.54 -19.22
CA PRO A 2 43.76 -43.42 -18.57
C PRO A 2 42.25 -43.71 -18.52
N GLY A 3 41.77 -44.29 -17.43
CA GLY A 3 40.37 -44.78 -17.35
C GLY A 3 39.63 -44.50 -16.05
N LEU A 4 40.25 -43.83 -15.06
CA LEU A 4 39.63 -43.69 -13.72
C LEU A 4 39.41 -42.25 -13.24
N LEU A 5 39.84 -41.21 -13.96
CA LEU A 5 39.72 -39.82 -13.49
C LEU A 5 38.45 -39.08 -13.96
N ILE A 6 37.67 -39.66 -14.87
CA ILE A 6 36.48 -38.99 -15.43
C ILE A 6 35.22 -39.26 -14.59
N ALA A 7 35.17 -40.36 -13.83
CA ALA A 7 33.99 -40.72 -13.04
C ALA A 7 33.77 -39.83 -11.79
N GLY A 8 34.84 -39.26 -11.21
CA GLY A 8 34.74 -38.42 -10.01
C GLY A 8 34.19 -37.01 -10.25
N LEU A 9 34.46 -36.42 -11.43
CA LEU A 9 34.05 -35.05 -11.75
C LEU A 9 32.55 -34.94 -12.10
N VAL A 10 31.96 -35.98 -12.70
CA VAL A 10 30.53 -35.97 -13.06
C VAL A 10 29.64 -36.09 -11.81
N ILE A 11 30.08 -36.84 -10.80
CA ILE A 11 29.33 -37.01 -9.54
C ILE A 11 29.39 -35.73 -8.69
N ALA A 12 30.54 -35.05 -8.62
CA ALA A 12 30.67 -33.77 -7.92
C ALA A 12 29.82 -32.66 -8.58
N GLY A 13 29.77 -32.62 -9.92
CA GLY A 13 28.89 -31.71 -10.66
C GLY A 13 27.40 -31.98 -10.42
N ALA A 14 26.99 -33.25 -10.39
CA ALA A 14 25.59 -33.64 -10.12
C ALA A 14 25.16 -33.34 -8.67
N ILE A 15 26.05 -33.56 -7.69
CA ILE A 15 25.79 -33.21 -6.28
C ILE A 15 25.78 -31.69 -6.09
N GLY A 16 26.66 -30.94 -6.76
CA GLY A 16 26.66 -29.47 -6.74
C GLY A 16 25.39 -28.87 -7.35
N VAL A 17 24.93 -29.41 -8.49
CA VAL A 17 23.67 -28.99 -9.13
C VAL A 17 22.45 -29.40 -8.31
N TRP A 18 22.48 -30.57 -7.66
CA TRP A 18 21.43 -30.98 -6.72
C TRP A 18 21.43 -30.14 -5.44
N TYR A 19 22.60 -29.78 -4.89
CA TYR A 19 22.75 -28.90 -3.72
C TYR A 19 22.28 -27.47 -4.00
N ILE A 20 22.53 -26.96 -5.21
CA ILE A 20 22.01 -25.67 -5.67
C ILE A 20 20.49 -25.74 -5.92
N ARG A 21 19.97 -26.89 -6.38
CA ARG A 21 18.53 -27.13 -6.55
C ARG A 21 17.78 -27.51 -5.27
N SER A 22 18.47 -27.95 -4.22
CA SER A 22 17.89 -28.43 -2.95
C SER A 22 17.86 -27.36 -1.85
N LYS A 23 18.40 -26.16 -2.10
CA LYS A 23 17.90 -24.98 -1.39
C LYS A 23 16.45 -24.82 -1.79
N ALA A 24 15.56 -25.35 -0.94
CA ALA A 24 14.14 -25.07 -0.94
C ALA A 24 13.98 -23.63 -1.39
N SER A 25 13.38 -23.42 -2.58
CA SER A 25 13.03 -22.08 -3.03
C SER A 25 12.27 -21.48 -1.85
N VAL A 26 12.89 -20.53 -1.15
CA VAL A 26 12.23 -19.85 -0.05
C VAL A 26 11.01 -19.23 -0.70
N ARG A 27 9.84 -19.84 -0.49
CA ARG A 27 8.58 -19.31 -0.97
C ARG A 27 8.31 -18.12 -0.09
N PHE A 28 8.81 -16.97 -0.53
CA PHE A 28 8.36 -15.71 0.03
C PHE A 28 6.87 -15.65 -0.23
N PRO A 29 6.07 -15.35 0.81
CA PRO A 29 4.66 -15.19 0.60
C PRO A 29 4.49 -13.98 -0.33
N ALA A 30 3.47 -14.01 -1.19
CA ALA A 30 3.30 -13.01 -2.25
C ALA A 30 3.33 -11.59 -1.63
N PRO A 31 3.85 -10.55 -2.29
CA PRO A 31 3.97 -9.20 -1.70
C PRO A 31 2.68 -8.70 -1.01
N GLU A 32 1.53 -9.16 -1.47
CA GLU A 32 0.20 -8.87 -0.91
C GLU A 32 -0.02 -9.45 0.49
N SER A 33 0.67 -10.54 0.83
CA SER A 33 0.61 -11.21 2.14
C SER A 33 1.27 -10.42 3.26
N PHE A 34 2.18 -9.49 2.94
CA PHE A 34 2.80 -8.58 3.90
C PHE A 34 1.93 -7.35 4.18
N ILE A 35 0.80 -7.21 3.48
CA ILE A 35 -0.18 -6.19 3.77
C ILE A 35 -0.94 -6.62 5.01
N ILE A 36 -0.54 -6.09 6.16
CA ILE A 36 -1.38 -6.14 7.36
C ILE A 36 -2.59 -5.25 7.07
N LEU A 37 -3.68 -5.88 6.62
CA LEU A 37 -4.96 -5.22 6.48
C LEU A 37 -5.53 -4.99 7.88
N PRO A 38 -6.27 -3.89 8.09
CA PRO A 38 -7.02 -3.74 9.33
C PRO A 38 -7.95 -4.95 9.51
N ASP A 39 -8.15 -5.36 10.76
CA ASP A 39 -9.14 -6.39 11.14
C ASP A 39 -10.56 -5.82 10.97
N ASP A 40 -10.92 -5.60 9.72
CA ASP A 40 -12.18 -4.99 9.32
C ASP A 40 -13.21 -6.09 9.08
N LYS A 41 -14.42 -5.89 9.63
CA LYS A 41 -15.59 -6.75 9.38
C LYS A 41 -15.85 -6.98 7.88
N ALA A 42 -15.37 -6.09 7.01
CA ALA A 42 -15.59 -6.14 5.57
C ALA A 42 -14.42 -5.51 4.80
N ARG A 43 -14.18 -6.00 3.59
CA ARG A 43 -13.23 -5.42 2.63
C ARG A 43 -13.82 -5.42 1.23
N ILE A 44 -13.42 -4.44 0.42
CA ILE A 44 -13.83 -4.39 -0.99
C ILE A 44 -12.59 -4.32 -1.90
N THR A 45 -12.65 -5.08 -2.97
CA THR A 45 -11.61 -5.13 -4.00
C THR A 45 -12.25 -4.89 -5.36
N ARG A 46 -11.69 -4.01 -6.17
CA ARG A 46 -12.08 -3.87 -7.58
C ARG A 46 -11.43 -5.00 -8.39
N LEU A 47 -12.21 -5.61 -9.27
CA LEU A 47 -11.79 -6.66 -10.19
C LEU A 47 -11.37 -6.06 -11.53
N ASP A 48 -10.60 -6.81 -12.33
CA ASP A 48 -10.08 -6.34 -13.62
C ASP A 48 -11.20 -5.99 -14.63
N ASN A 49 -12.37 -6.61 -14.49
CA ASN A 49 -13.55 -6.31 -15.31
C ASN A 49 -14.31 -5.05 -14.85
N GLY A 50 -13.84 -4.36 -13.81
CA GLY A 50 -14.45 -3.17 -13.23
C GLY A 50 -15.48 -3.43 -12.13
N ASP A 51 -15.91 -4.68 -11.94
CA ASP A 51 -16.80 -5.07 -10.84
C ASP A 51 -16.09 -4.99 -9.49
N TYR A 52 -16.85 -5.19 -8.41
CA TYR A 52 -16.29 -5.24 -7.06
C TYR A 52 -16.62 -6.55 -6.37
N GLN A 53 -15.67 -6.98 -5.54
CA GLN A 53 -15.83 -8.10 -4.62
C GLN A 53 -15.81 -7.57 -3.19
N LEU A 54 -16.92 -7.72 -2.49
CA LEU A 54 -17.01 -7.51 -1.05
C LEU A 54 -16.69 -8.85 -0.36
N LYS A 55 -15.70 -8.86 0.53
CA LYS A 55 -15.45 -9.99 1.43
C LYS A 55 -15.78 -9.61 2.87
N THR A 56 -16.63 -10.38 3.54
CA THR A 56 -17.06 -10.14 4.93
C THR A 56 -17.52 -11.43 5.61
N ALA A 57 -17.10 -11.66 6.85
CA ALA A 57 -17.54 -12.80 7.66
C ALA A 57 -18.96 -12.62 8.21
N HIS A 58 -19.45 -11.38 8.29
CA HIS A 58 -20.78 -11.05 8.76
C HIS A 58 -21.73 -10.88 7.59
N HIS A 59 -22.96 -11.35 7.72
CA HIS A 59 -23.95 -11.26 6.65
C HIS A 59 -24.37 -9.79 6.41
N PRO A 60 -24.13 -9.22 5.21
CA PRO A 60 -24.56 -7.87 4.87
C PRO A 60 -26.06 -7.85 4.54
N THR A 61 -26.78 -6.87 5.09
CA THR A 61 -28.22 -6.68 4.87
C THR A 61 -28.53 -5.66 3.79
N ALA A 62 -27.66 -4.66 3.65
CA ALA A 62 -27.74 -3.65 2.60
C ALA A 62 -26.36 -3.10 2.26
N LEU A 63 -26.22 -2.63 1.03
CA LEU A 63 -25.02 -1.99 0.53
C LEU A 63 -25.39 -0.69 -0.17
N PHE A 64 -24.64 0.36 0.09
CA PHE A 64 -24.81 1.68 -0.52
C PHE A 64 -23.49 2.13 -1.10
N ALA A 65 -23.53 2.98 -2.14
CA ALA A 65 -22.34 3.56 -2.73
C ALA A 65 -22.49 5.06 -2.98
N GLY A 66 -21.37 5.77 -2.92
CA GLY A 66 -21.27 7.19 -3.24
C GLY A 66 -19.89 7.55 -3.75
N ASP A 67 -19.74 8.74 -4.30
CA ASP A 67 -18.47 9.32 -4.78
C ASP A 67 -17.68 10.02 -3.66
N GLN A 68 -18.30 10.25 -2.52
CA GLN A 68 -17.69 10.78 -1.30
C GLN A 68 -18.08 9.94 -0.09
N PRO A 69 -17.17 9.72 0.86
CA PRO A 69 -17.42 8.82 2.00
C PRO A 69 -18.48 9.35 2.98
N ASP A 70 -18.75 10.65 2.99
CA ASP A 70 -19.65 11.30 3.95
C ASP A 70 -21.00 11.72 3.39
N SER A 71 -21.24 11.50 2.10
CA SER A 71 -22.51 11.82 1.44
C SER A 71 -23.07 10.62 0.65
N ILE A 72 -22.83 9.41 1.15
CA ILE A 72 -23.44 8.19 0.60
C ILE A 72 -24.96 8.26 0.86
N ASP A 73 -25.75 8.15 -0.21
CA ASP A 73 -27.22 8.15 -0.12
C ASP A 73 -27.74 6.81 0.43
N LEU A 74 -28.26 6.85 1.66
CA LEU A 74 -28.76 5.67 2.37
C LEU A 74 -30.20 5.29 1.96
N ASN A 75 -30.84 6.05 1.08
CA ASN A 75 -32.17 5.70 0.55
C ASN A 75 -32.08 4.88 -0.73
N ARG A 76 -30.88 4.70 -1.28
CA ARG A 76 -30.65 4.04 -2.58
C ARG A 76 -29.67 2.88 -2.43
N PRO A 77 -30.11 1.72 -1.94
CA PRO A 77 -29.26 0.53 -1.90
C PRO A 77 -28.86 0.11 -3.31
N ILE A 78 -27.64 -0.42 -3.44
CA ILE A 78 -27.12 -0.97 -4.69
C ILE A 78 -27.30 -2.49 -4.72
N ALA A 79 -27.35 -3.06 -5.93
CA ALA A 79 -27.42 -4.50 -6.10
C ALA A 79 -26.07 -5.16 -5.76
N PHE A 80 -26.14 -6.30 -5.06
CA PHE A 80 -25.00 -7.17 -4.77
C PHE A 80 -25.50 -8.61 -4.63
N GLU A 81 -24.65 -9.58 -4.96
CA GLU A 81 -25.03 -10.99 -5.05
C GLU A 81 -24.09 -11.86 -4.21
N TYR A 82 -24.63 -12.80 -3.46
CA TYR A 82 -23.83 -13.83 -2.81
C TYR A 82 -23.18 -14.72 -3.88
N LYS A 83 -21.87 -14.97 -3.76
CA LYS A 83 -21.14 -15.87 -4.67
C LYS A 83 -20.57 -17.09 -3.95
N ALA A 84 -20.01 -16.90 -2.77
CA ALA A 84 -19.37 -17.95 -1.99
C ALA A 84 -19.32 -17.56 -0.51
N PRO A 85 -18.92 -18.46 0.42
CA PRO A 85 -18.78 -18.10 1.82
C PRO A 85 -17.92 -16.85 1.99
N GLU A 86 -18.46 -15.88 2.72
CA GLU A 86 -17.88 -14.54 2.94
C GLU A 86 -17.69 -13.67 1.69
N VAL A 87 -18.12 -14.08 0.49
CA VAL A 87 -17.82 -13.38 -0.77
C VAL A 87 -19.10 -12.97 -1.49
N TRP A 88 -19.17 -11.67 -1.77
CA TRP A 88 -20.27 -10.99 -2.44
C TRP A 88 -19.74 -10.25 -3.66
N HIS A 89 -20.50 -10.30 -4.76
CA HIS A 89 -20.19 -9.62 -6.01
C HIS A 89 -21.09 -8.40 -6.19
N ILE A 90 -20.52 -7.32 -6.69
CA ILE A 90 -21.20 -6.05 -6.93
C ILE A 90 -20.89 -5.69 -8.38
N PRO A 91 -21.89 -5.69 -9.28
CA PRO A 91 -21.65 -5.37 -10.66
C PRO A 91 -21.34 -3.87 -10.81
N ALA A 92 -20.40 -3.54 -11.69
CA ALA A 92 -19.92 -2.16 -11.86
C ALA A 92 -21.05 -1.17 -12.19
N ASN A 93 -22.06 -1.62 -12.94
CA ASN A 93 -23.23 -0.83 -13.33
C ASN A 93 -24.18 -0.49 -12.17
N ALA A 94 -24.09 -1.19 -11.02
CA ALA A 94 -24.84 -0.86 -9.82
C ALA A 94 -24.23 0.33 -9.06
N VAL A 95 -22.98 0.67 -9.35
CA VAL A 95 -22.24 1.77 -8.73
C VAL A 95 -22.24 2.97 -9.67
N ALA A 96 -22.44 4.17 -9.14
CA ALA A 96 -22.37 5.39 -9.94
C ALA A 96 -21.00 5.50 -10.64
N ALA A 97 -20.98 6.10 -11.83
CA ALA A 97 -19.75 6.35 -12.57
C ALA A 97 -18.88 7.38 -11.82
N THR A 98 -17.93 6.90 -11.03
CA THR A 98 -16.94 7.72 -10.31
C THR A 98 -15.56 7.04 -10.40
N PRO A 99 -14.47 7.83 -10.52
CA PRO A 99 -13.11 7.28 -10.43
C PRO A 99 -12.85 6.52 -9.13
N ARG A 100 -13.54 6.90 -8.04
CA ARG A 100 -13.38 6.30 -6.71
C ARG A 100 -14.71 6.23 -5.97
N PRO A 101 -15.37 5.06 -5.96
CA PRO A 101 -16.53 4.84 -5.11
C PRO A 101 -16.14 4.48 -3.68
N TYR A 102 -16.99 4.91 -2.77
CA TYR A 102 -17.00 4.55 -1.37
C TYR A 102 -18.29 3.80 -1.08
N PHE A 103 -18.22 2.82 -0.19
CA PHE A 103 -19.33 1.94 0.13
C PHE A 103 -19.67 2.01 1.61
N LEU A 104 -20.95 1.85 1.93
CA LEU A 104 -21.41 1.61 3.29
C LEU A 104 -22.11 0.26 3.32
N VAL A 105 -21.57 -0.67 4.11
CA VAL A 105 -22.14 -2.01 4.34
C VAL A 105 -22.95 -1.96 5.63
N GLN A 106 -24.21 -2.34 5.60
CA GLN A 106 -25.02 -2.59 6.80
C GLN A 106 -25.06 -4.10 7.10
N PHE A 107 -25.06 -4.45 8.38
CA PHE A 107 -25.08 -5.83 8.85
C PHE A 107 -26.34 -6.13 9.66
N GLU A 108 -26.61 -7.42 9.89
CA GLU A 108 -27.76 -7.88 10.68
C GLU A 108 -27.70 -7.43 12.15
N ASP A 109 -26.50 -7.24 12.70
CA ASP A 109 -26.30 -6.73 14.08
C ASP A 109 -26.60 -5.23 14.22
N GLY A 110 -27.11 -4.58 13.17
CA GLY A 110 -27.39 -3.15 13.11
C GLY A 110 -26.15 -2.28 12.95
N SER A 111 -24.95 -2.86 12.93
CA SER A 111 -23.72 -2.11 12.67
C SER A 111 -23.59 -1.78 11.19
N ALA A 112 -22.82 -0.72 10.91
CA ALA A 112 -22.48 -0.33 9.55
C ALA A 112 -20.98 -0.02 9.44
N LEU A 113 -20.40 -0.32 8.28
CA LEU A 113 -18.99 -0.07 8.00
C LEU A 113 -18.82 0.64 6.66
N LYS A 114 -18.14 1.80 6.69
CA LYS A 114 -17.66 2.47 5.48
C LYS A 114 -16.38 1.81 4.99
N ILE A 115 -16.37 1.38 3.74
CA ILE A 115 -15.22 0.74 3.08
C ILE A 115 -14.98 1.35 1.70
N ALA A 116 -13.75 1.21 1.20
CA ALA A 116 -13.41 1.56 -0.17
C ALA A 116 -12.26 0.68 -0.64
N GLU A 117 -12.00 0.71 -1.94
CA GLU A 117 -10.81 0.11 -2.52
C GLU A 117 -9.57 0.75 -1.86
N ARG A 118 -8.75 -0.08 -1.22
CA ARG A 118 -7.58 0.38 -0.46
C ARG A 118 -6.36 0.58 -1.34
N ILE A 119 -6.07 -0.40 -2.20
CA ILE A 119 -4.92 -0.37 -3.11
C ILE A 119 -5.41 0.23 -4.42
N LEU A 120 -4.77 1.30 -4.86
CA LEU A 120 -5.20 2.01 -6.06
C LEU A 120 -4.19 1.85 -7.16
N ASN A 121 -4.70 1.62 -8.35
CA ASN A 121 -3.88 1.60 -9.54
C ASN A 121 -3.58 3.04 -9.98
N VAL A 122 -2.51 3.60 -9.42
CA VAL A 122 -1.89 4.83 -9.92
C VAL A 122 -0.76 4.40 -10.85
N GLU A 123 -0.97 4.51 -12.16
CA GLU A 123 -0.03 3.99 -13.14
C GLU A 123 1.35 4.65 -12.99
N GLY A 124 2.40 3.81 -12.96
CA GLY A 124 3.77 4.25 -12.69
C GLY A 124 4.11 4.38 -11.21
N VAL A 125 3.20 4.06 -10.29
CA VAL A 125 3.45 4.15 -8.85
C VAL A 125 3.17 2.82 -8.17
N ALA A 126 4.18 2.31 -7.46
CA ALA A 126 4.02 1.14 -6.63
C ALA A 126 3.33 1.50 -5.30
N ASN A 127 2.59 0.53 -4.75
CA ASN A 127 2.15 0.56 -3.35
C ASN A 127 1.27 1.77 -2.97
N PHE A 128 0.56 2.38 -3.92
CA PHE A 128 -0.34 3.50 -3.66
C PHE A 128 -1.59 3.02 -2.93
N ARG A 129 -1.79 3.51 -1.70
CA ARG A 129 -2.87 3.03 -0.82
C ARG A 129 -3.49 4.15 -0.02
N ASP A 130 -4.80 4.06 0.16
CA ASP A 130 -5.54 4.85 1.14
C ASP A 130 -5.34 4.26 2.55
N ILE A 131 -5.09 5.13 3.53
CA ILE A 131 -4.96 4.80 4.96
C ILE A 131 -6.31 4.89 5.69
N GLY A 132 -7.39 5.26 5.00
CA GLY A 132 -8.74 5.26 5.54
C GLY A 132 -9.19 3.92 6.10
N GLY A 133 -10.17 3.93 6.98
CA GLY A 133 -10.79 2.73 7.54
C GLY A 133 -10.08 2.14 8.77
N TYR A 134 -8.79 2.39 9.01
CA TYR A 134 -8.13 1.88 10.23
C TYR A 134 -8.81 2.39 11.50
N ALA A 135 -8.90 1.51 12.50
CA ALA A 135 -9.40 1.87 13.82
C ALA A 135 -8.51 2.94 14.47
N ALA A 136 -9.15 3.90 15.10
CA ALA A 136 -8.51 4.96 15.89
C ALA A 136 -9.11 4.95 17.31
N ALA A 137 -8.56 5.79 18.18
CA ALA A 137 -9.03 5.92 19.55
C ALA A 137 -10.54 6.25 19.63
N ASN A 138 -11.18 5.81 20.71
CA ASN A 138 -12.59 6.12 21.03
C ASN A 138 -13.58 5.62 19.97
N GLY A 139 -13.32 4.46 19.37
CA GLY A 139 -14.20 3.85 18.36
C GLY A 139 -14.26 4.61 17.03
N LYS A 140 -13.42 5.63 16.85
CA LYS A 140 -13.30 6.36 15.59
C LYS A 140 -12.53 5.55 14.56
N ARG A 141 -12.59 5.96 13.30
CA ARG A 141 -11.80 5.41 12.22
C ARG A 141 -11.14 6.53 11.42
N ILE A 142 -9.99 6.23 10.83
CA ILE A 142 -9.35 7.13 9.88
C ILE A 142 -10.30 7.32 8.70
N ARG A 143 -10.58 8.58 8.34
CA ARG A 143 -11.50 8.88 7.24
C ARG A 143 -10.87 8.47 5.90
N TRP A 144 -11.66 7.78 5.09
CA TRP A 144 -11.30 7.41 3.72
C TRP A 144 -11.13 8.63 2.83
N GLY A 145 -10.24 8.53 1.83
CA GLY A 145 -10.06 9.54 0.81
C GLY A 145 -9.19 10.73 1.19
N LEU A 146 -8.56 10.71 2.36
CA LEU A 146 -7.82 11.88 2.87
C LEU A 146 -6.31 11.66 3.01
N TYR A 147 -5.88 10.45 3.35
CA TYR A 147 -4.46 10.19 3.58
C TYR A 147 -4.01 8.95 2.85
N TYR A 148 -2.99 9.11 2.02
CA TYR A 148 -2.45 8.07 1.18
C TYR A 148 -0.97 7.86 1.47
N ARG A 149 -0.52 6.62 1.26
CA ARG A 149 0.90 6.28 1.16
C ARG A 149 1.21 5.76 -0.24
N SER A 150 2.44 5.91 -0.67
CA SER A 150 2.94 5.26 -1.90
C SER A 150 4.43 4.95 -1.81
N GLY A 151 4.96 4.28 -2.83
CA GLY A 151 6.38 4.38 -3.17
C GLY A 151 6.67 5.69 -3.91
N MET A 152 7.86 5.78 -4.50
CA MET A 152 8.32 6.97 -5.24
C MET A 152 7.40 7.35 -6.41
N LEU A 153 7.34 8.65 -6.74
CA LEU A 153 6.49 9.20 -7.81
C LEU A 153 7.30 9.62 -9.05
N GLY A 154 8.54 9.16 -9.16
CA GLY A 154 9.44 9.43 -10.29
C GLY A 154 9.03 8.77 -11.60
N GLU A 155 8.28 7.67 -11.55
CA GLU A 155 7.78 6.94 -12.73
C GLU A 155 6.31 7.24 -13.07
N LEU A 156 5.71 8.22 -12.40
CA LEU A 156 4.30 8.59 -12.59
C LEU A 156 4.01 8.91 -14.08
N THR A 157 3.03 8.23 -14.66
CA THR A 157 2.60 8.46 -16.05
C THR A 157 1.54 9.56 -16.11
N GLU A 158 1.17 10.03 -17.31
CA GLU A 158 0.09 11.00 -17.46
C GLU A 158 -1.27 10.44 -16.99
N ARG A 159 -1.52 9.12 -17.16
CA ARG A 159 -2.72 8.49 -16.58
C ARG A 159 -2.65 8.48 -15.06
N GLY A 160 -1.49 8.17 -14.48
CA GLY A 160 -1.26 8.26 -13.03
C GLY A 160 -1.49 9.68 -12.50
N ARG A 161 -1.01 10.72 -13.21
CA ARG A 161 -1.29 12.14 -12.90
C ARG A 161 -2.78 12.43 -12.94
N GLY A 162 -3.50 11.89 -13.93
CA GLY A 162 -4.95 11.90 -14.01
C GLY A 162 -5.60 11.30 -12.75
N THR A 163 -5.14 10.14 -12.30
CA THR A 163 -5.64 9.52 -11.06
C THR A 163 -5.39 10.42 -9.85
N LEU A 164 -4.22 11.02 -9.68
CA LEU A 164 -3.96 11.95 -8.55
C LEU A 164 -4.88 13.17 -8.57
N ARG A 165 -5.20 13.69 -9.77
CA ARG A 165 -6.18 14.78 -9.94
C ARG A 165 -7.59 14.34 -9.55
N ASP A 166 -8.01 13.15 -9.96
CA ASP A 166 -9.34 12.61 -9.65
C ASP A 166 -9.49 12.30 -8.14
N LEU A 167 -8.39 11.96 -7.46
CA LEU A 167 -8.29 11.86 -6.00
C LEU A 167 -8.21 13.23 -5.30
N ASN A 168 -8.09 14.32 -6.05
CA ASN A 168 -7.92 15.68 -5.57
C ASN A 168 -6.74 15.80 -4.57
N ILE A 169 -5.62 15.14 -4.85
CA ILE A 169 -4.42 15.27 -4.02
C ILE A 169 -3.97 16.74 -3.99
N ARG A 170 -3.74 17.29 -2.79
CA ARG A 170 -3.33 18.68 -2.57
C ARG A 170 -1.92 18.80 -2.04
N TRP A 171 -1.43 17.78 -1.35
CA TRP A 171 -0.10 17.79 -0.76
C TRP A 171 0.62 16.46 -0.98
N VAL A 172 1.89 16.56 -1.35
CA VAL A 172 2.82 15.42 -1.44
C VAL A 172 4.01 15.71 -0.53
N CYS A 173 4.26 14.78 0.40
CA CYS A 173 5.42 14.79 1.28
C CYS A 173 6.38 13.67 0.85
N ASP A 174 7.54 14.06 0.35
CA ASP A 174 8.61 13.15 -0.04
C ASP A 174 9.62 12.99 1.10
N LEU A 175 9.73 11.79 1.63
CA LEU A 175 10.62 11.43 2.73
C LEU A 175 11.98 10.90 2.28
N ARG A 176 12.21 10.78 0.97
CA ARG A 176 13.46 10.23 0.42
C ARG A 176 14.65 11.13 0.70
N LEU A 177 15.83 10.54 0.69
CA LEU A 177 17.10 11.26 0.80
C LEU A 177 17.35 12.14 -0.43
N HIS A 178 18.23 13.13 -0.31
CA HIS A 178 18.55 14.06 -1.39
C HIS A 178 19.11 13.34 -2.63
N GLU A 179 19.90 12.29 -2.46
CA GLU A 179 20.47 11.52 -3.56
C GLU A 179 19.39 10.78 -4.34
N GLU A 180 18.44 10.17 -3.64
CA GLU A 180 17.31 9.45 -4.24
C GLU A 180 16.43 10.40 -5.07
N VAL A 181 16.15 11.58 -4.52
CA VAL A 181 15.42 12.65 -5.21
C VAL A 181 16.16 13.16 -6.44
N THR A 182 17.49 13.30 -6.36
CA THR A 182 18.30 13.79 -7.48
C THR A 182 18.35 12.76 -8.61
N GLN A 183 18.45 11.47 -8.26
CA GLN A 183 18.49 10.37 -9.21
C GLN A 183 17.14 10.12 -9.89
N ASN A 184 16.04 10.22 -9.14
CA ASN A 184 14.69 10.04 -9.70
C ASN A 184 13.70 11.08 -9.14
N PRO A 185 13.68 12.31 -9.68
CA PRO A 185 12.80 13.37 -9.21
C PRO A 185 11.32 13.04 -9.43
N ASP A 186 10.46 13.36 -8.46
CA ASP A 186 9.03 13.13 -8.63
C ASP A 186 8.43 13.97 -9.75
N ARG A 187 7.63 13.32 -10.60
CA ARG A 187 6.92 13.96 -11.72
C ARG A 187 5.63 14.68 -11.31
N VAL A 188 5.42 14.86 -10.01
CA VAL A 188 4.30 15.63 -9.44
C VAL A 188 4.68 17.09 -9.17
N ARG A 189 5.97 17.42 -9.17
CA ARG A 189 6.51 18.74 -8.83
C ARG A 189 6.08 19.86 -9.77
N ASP A 190 5.69 19.50 -10.99
CA ASP A 190 5.22 20.44 -12.01
C ASP A 190 3.72 20.74 -11.92
N ASN A 191 2.98 20.05 -11.03
CA ASN A 191 1.56 20.25 -10.86
C ASN A 191 1.28 21.45 -9.92
N PRO A 192 0.73 22.57 -10.42
CA PRO A 192 0.53 23.78 -9.61
C PRO A 192 -0.53 23.62 -8.52
N ASN A 193 -1.39 22.60 -8.60
CA ASN A 193 -2.43 22.32 -7.60
C ASN A 193 -1.93 21.41 -6.47
N ILE A 194 -0.71 20.86 -6.58
CA ILE A 194 -0.11 20.00 -5.58
C ILE A 194 1.04 20.76 -4.93
N ARG A 195 0.89 21.03 -3.63
CA ARG A 195 2.02 21.50 -2.82
C ARG A 195 2.97 20.32 -2.60
N TYR A 196 4.20 20.46 -3.06
CA TYR A 196 5.26 19.48 -2.86
C TYR A 196 6.16 19.88 -1.68
N SER A 197 6.50 18.96 -0.80
CA SER A 197 7.42 19.19 0.31
C SER A 197 8.41 18.04 0.42
N HIS A 198 9.69 18.33 0.26
CA HIS A 198 10.77 17.38 0.50
C HIS A 198 11.20 17.47 1.97
N LYS A 199 11.02 16.38 2.72
CA LYS A 199 11.35 16.23 4.14
C LYS A 199 12.17 14.95 4.32
N PRO A 200 13.45 14.95 3.92
CA PRO A 200 14.27 13.75 3.91
C PRO A 200 14.41 13.16 5.31
N LEU A 201 14.31 11.83 5.41
CA LEU A 201 14.67 11.12 6.64
C LEU A 201 16.14 11.33 6.94
N THR A 202 16.47 11.57 8.21
CA THR A 202 17.86 11.56 8.66
C THR A 202 18.29 10.10 8.84
N THR A 203 19.38 9.70 8.19
CA THR A 203 19.98 8.38 8.37
C THR A 203 21.46 8.53 8.73
N PRO A 204 21.97 7.90 9.79
CA PRO A 204 23.41 7.84 10.01
C PRO A 204 24.13 7.16 8.84
N ASP A 205 25.32 7.66 8.46
CA ASP A 205 26.10 7.13 7.32
C ASP A 205 26.43 5.62 7.47
N ASP A 206 26.73 5.20 8.71
CA ASP A 206 26.91 3.80 9.11
C ASP A 206 25.69 2.96 8.72
N THR A 207 24.49 3.44 9.06
CA THR A 207 23.26 2.65 8.89
C THR A 207 22.91 2.46 7.42
N ARG A 208 23.17 3.46 6.56
CA ARG A 208 23.06 3.30 5.10
C ARG A 208 23.99 2.22 4.58
N GLN A 209 25.25 2.20 5.03
CA GLN A 209 26.20 1.15 4.63
C GLN A 209 25.76 -0.23 5.16
N ARG A 210 25.26 -0.33 6.39
CA ARG A 210 24.71 -1.57 6.95
C ARG A 210 23.51 -2.07 6.14
N LEU A 211 22.57 -1.20 5.78
CA LEU A 211 21.40 -1.53 4.95
C LEU A 211 21.80 -1.99 3.54
N GLN A 212 22.87 -1.43 2.97
CA GLN A 212 23.43 -1.91 1.70
C GLN A 212 24.12 -3.28 1.85
N ALA A 213 24.83 -3.51 2.96
CA ALA A 213 25.47 -4.79 3.28
C ALA A 213 24.46 -5.93 3.50
N LEU A 214 23.25 -5.62 3.97
CA LEU A 214 22.13 -6.56 4.12
C LEU A 214 21.67 -7.23 2.82
N LEU A 215 21.98 -6.65 1.65
CA LEU A 215 21.75 -7.34 0.37
C LEU A 215 22.59 -8.63 0.25
N PHE A 216 23.66 -8.77 1.05
CA PHE A 216 24.66 -9.83 0.94
C PHE A 216 24.68 -10.81 2.13
N ASP A 217 24.18 -10.44 3.33
CA ASP A 217 24.03 -11.35 4.47
C ASP A 217 22.59 -11.36 5.01
N ARG A 218 21.90 -12.49 4.76
CA ARG A 218 20.49 -12.67 5.07
C ARG A 218 20.21 -13.14 6.50
N SER A 219 21.23 -13.60 7.21
CA SER A 219 21.07 -14.20 8.55
C SER A 219 20.77 -13.16 9.63
N GLU A 220 21.33 -11.95 9.48
CA GLU A 220 21.15 -10.83 10.41
C GLU A 220 20.04 -9.84 9.99
N LEU A 221 19.39 -10.09 8.84
CA LEU A 221 18.44 -9.16 8.22
C LEU A 221 17.31 -8.75 9.17
N SER A 222 16.70 -9.71 9.86
CA SER A 222 15.57 -9.43 10.76
C SER A 222 15.96 -8.52 11.93
N ARG A 223 17.14 -8.74 12.53
CA ARG A 223 17.62 -7.95 13.67
C ARG A 223 17.97 -6.53 13.24
N LEU A 224 18.72 -6.39 12.15
CA LEU A 224 19.14 -5.09 11.62
C LEU A 224 17.96 -4.28 11.07
N MET A 225 16.97 -4.94 10.46
CA MET A 225 15.72 -4.28 10.06
C MET A 225 14.97 -3.76 11.28
N LEU A 226 14.81 -4.58 12.33
CA LEU A 226 14.16 -4.14 13.56
C LEU A 226 14.87 -2.94 14.19
N GLU A 227 16.19 -3.00 14.31
CA GLU A 227 17.04 -1.90 14.81
C GLU A 227 16.87 -0.63 13.98
N SER A 228 16.84 -0.76 12.65
CA SER A 228 16.59 0.38 11.75
C SER A 228 15.18 0.97 11.95
N TYR A 229 14.16 0.13 12.11
CA TYR A 229 12.79 0.57 12.40
C TYR A 229 12.68 1.32 13.71
N THR A 230 13.29 0.84 14.79
CA THR A 230 13.21 1.49 16.09
C THR A 230 14.09 2.72 16.17
N GLN A 231 15.35 2.62 15.76
CA GLN A 231 16.31 3.70 15.95
C GLN A 231 16.20 4.77 14.86
N VAL A 232 16.33 4.38 13.59
CA VAL A 232 16.37 5.37 12.50
C VAL A 232 14.98 5.89 12.19
N PHE A 233 14.03 5.00 11.92
CA PHE A 233 12.70 5.47 11.50
C PHE A 233 11.96 6.11 12.69
N LEU A 234 11.90 5.47 13.85
CA LEU A 234 11.12 6.02 14.98
C LEU A 234 11.90 7.05 15.81
N ASP A 235 13.01 6.67 16.45
CA ASP A 235 13.66 7.53 17.45
C ASP A 235 14.31 8.77 16.81
N ASP A 236 15.19 8.57 15.83
CA ASP A 236 15.97 9.64 15.20
C ASP A 236 15.10 10.60 14.36
N ASN A 237 13.97 10.11 13.82
CA ASN A 237 13.05 10.88 12.98
C ASN A 237 11.71 11.20 13.66
N ALA A 238 11.60 11.01 14.98
CA ALA A 238 10.37 11.31 15.74
C ALA A 238 9.88 12.75 15.52
N GLN A 239 10.80 13.72 15.53
CA GLN A 239 10.47 15.12 15.30
C GLN A 239 9.89 15.36 13.91
N LEU A 240 10.49 14.76 12.88
CA LEU A 240 10.04 14.85 11.49
C LEU A 240 8.61 14.32 11.35
N TYR A 241 8.30 13.17 11.97
CA TYR A 241 6.94 12.66 11.97
C TYR A 241 5.96 13.55 12.74
N GLY A 242 6.39 14.14 13.85
CA GLY A 242 5.61 15.14 14.58
C GLY A 242 5.27 16.36 13.71
N GLU A 243 6.22 16.86 12.93
CA GLU A 243 6.01 17.96 11.99
C GLU A 243 5.10 17.56 10.83
N LEU A 244 5.28 16.37 10.25
CA LEU A 244 4.41 15.81 9.22
C LEU A 244 2.96 15.73 9.70
N LEU A 245 2.74 15.22 10.91
CA LEU A 245 1.39 15.14 11.50
C LEU A 245 0.79 16.52 11.71
N ARG A 246 1.57 17.51 12.17
CA ARG A 246 1.10 18.91 12.30
C ARG A 246 0.75 19.53 10.94
N GLU A 247 1.49 19.20 9.89
CA GLU A 247 1.24 19.68 8.52
C GLU A 247 -0.07 19.09 7.96
N LEU A 248 -0.33 17.80 8.19
CA LEU A 248 -1.58 17.14 7.82
C LEU A 248 -2.81 17.78 8.48
N LEU A 249 -2.64 18.43 9.64
CA LEU A 249 -3.71 19.13 10.34
C LEU A 249 -3.96 20.54 9.82
N GLN A 250 -3.09 21.10 8.96
CA GLN A 250 -3.30 22.43 8.41
C GLN A 250 -4.49 22.44 7.43
N PRO A 251 -5.34 23.49 7.47
CA PRO A 251 -6.43 23.64 6.52
C PRO A 251 -5.95 23.59 5.06
N GLY A 252 -6.61 22.77 4.24
CA GLY A 252 -6.28 22.64 2.82
C GLY A 252 -5.14 21.68 2.48
N THR A 253 -4.49 21.04 3.47
CA THR A 253 -3.44 20.04 3.20
C THR A 253 -4.00 18.72 2.64
N LEU A 254 -5.15 18.27 3.14
CA LEU A 254 -5.76 17.00 2.74
C LEU A 254 -6.65 17.19 1.50
N PRO A 255 -6.73 16.20 0.59
CA PRO A 255 -6.05 14.89 0.62
C PRO A 255 -4.54 14.93 0.37
N ALA A 256 -3.79 14.09 1.08
CA ALA A 256 -2.32 14.09 1.06
C ALA A 256 -1.72 12.71 0.74
N VAL A 257 -0.56 12.71 0.08
CA VAL A 257 0.30 11.54 -0.15
C VAL A 257 1.60 11.72 0.64
N VAL A 258 1.97 10.73 1.44
CA VAL A 258 3.31 10.63 2.04
C VAL A 258 4.00 9.42 1.44
N HIS A 259 5.23 9.61 0.95
CA HIS A 259 5.97 8.50 0.33
C HIS A 259 7.45 8.55 0.64
N CYS A 260 8.08 7.38 0.42
CA CYS A 260 9.52 7.18 0.38
C CYS A 260 9.83 6.33 -0.86
N THR A 261 10.86 5.47 -0.81
CA THR A 261 11.22 4.54 -1.89
C THR A 261 10.44 3.23 -1.79
#